data_AF-F4WZZ3-F1
#
_entry.id   AF-F4WZZ3-F1
#
_cell.length_a   1.000
_cell.length_b   1.000
_cell.length_c   1.000
_cell.angle_alpha   90.00
_cell.angle_beta   90.00
_cell.angle_gamma   90.00
#
_symmetry.space_group_name_H-M   'P 1'
#
loop_
_entity.id
_entity.type
_entity.pdbx_description
1 polymer ?
#
loop_
_entity_poly.entity_id
_entity_poly.type
_entity_poly.pdbx_seq_one_letter_code
_entity_poly.pdbx_strand_id
1 'polypeptide(L)'
;MSSFVPTNYDLRTALVFCYHLKKTAAESHRMLVEAYGEHALGKTQCFEWFKKFKSGDFDMRNEERGKPPKKFTDNECKPYWMKMILKLNKNSRIN
;
A
#
# COMPACT_ATOMS: atom_id res chain seq x y z
N MET A 1 -18.22 27.47 2.63
CA MET A 1 -17.59 26.67 1.55
C MET A 1 -17.82 25.22 1.87
N SER A 2 -18.30 24.42 0.91
CA SER A 2 -18.42 22.97 1.07
C SER A 2 -17.06 22.41 1.50
N SER A 3 -17.02 21.59 2.55
CA SER A 3 -15.80 20.95 3.04
C SER A 3 -15.43 19.80 2.12
N PHE A 4 -14.99 20.13 0.90
CA PHE A 4 -14.44 19.14 -0.01
C PHE A 4 -13.10 18.66 0.56
N VAL A 5 -13.08 17.40 1.01
CA VAL A 5 -11.86 16.74 1.47
C VAL A 5 -11.39 15.84 0.33
N PRO A 6 -10.27 16.17 -0.34
CA PRO A 6 -9.78 15.39 -1.46
C PRO A 6 -9.32 14.02 -0.98
N THR A 7 -9.69 12.98 -1.71
CA THR A 7 -9.13 11.64 -1.52
C THR A 7 -7.76 11.53 -2.21
N ASN A 8 -7.02 10.47 -1.89
CA ASN A 8 -5.77 10.18 -2.59
C ASN A 8 -5.95 10.01 -4.12
N TYR A 9 -7.13 9.56 -4.56
CA TYR A 9 -7.44 9.42 -5.98
C TYR A 9 -7.58 10.80 -6.64
N ASP A 10 -8.26 11.74 -5.98
CA ASP A 10 -8.44 13.11 -6.48
C ASP A 10 -7.11 13.83 -6.62
N LEU A 11 -6.22 13.70 -5.63
CA LEU A 11 -4.90 14.31 -5.64
C LEU A 11 -4.00 13.74 -6.75
N ARG A 12 -4.05 12.42 -6.99
CA ARG A 12 -3.30 11.78 -8.08
C ARG A 12 -3.85 12.19 -9.45
N THR A 13 -5.16 12.29 -9.58
CA THR A 13 -5.82 12.78 -10.80
C THR A 13 -5.41 14.21 -11.10
N ALA A 14 -5.38 15.07 -10.08
CA ALA A 14 -4.89 16.44 -10.20
C ALA A 14 -3.41 16.49 -10.61
N LEU A 15 -2.55 15.61 -10.08
CA LEU A 15 -1.15 15.52 -10.50
C LEU A 15 -1.00 15.11 -11.97
N VAL A 16 -1.81 14.17 -12.46
CA VAL A 16 -1.81 13.77 -13.88
C VAL A 16 -2.22 14.94 -14.77
N PHE A 17 -3.25 15.69 -14.37
CA PHE A 17 -3.64 16.92 -15.05
C PHE A 17 -2.47 17.93 -15.12
N CYS A 18 -1.80 18.20 -14.00
CA CYS A 18 -0.63 19.08 -13.99
C CYS A 18 0.52 18.56 -14.86
N TYR A 19 0.74 17.25 -14.91
CA TYR A 19 1.75 16.63 -15.78
C TYR A 19 1.44 16.84 -17.27
N HIS A 20 0.18 16.69 -17.68
CA HIS A 20 -0.25 16.98 -19.06
C HIS A 20 -0.13 18.47 -19.41
N LEU A 21 -0.32 19.36 -18.43
CA LEU A 21 -0.04 20.80 -18.56
C LEU A 21 1.46 21.14 -18.63
N LYS A 22 2.35 20.14 -18.71
CA LYS A 22 3.81 20.29 -18.75
C LYS A 22 4.39 21.05 -17.55
N LYS A 23 3.68 21.02 -16.41
CA LYS A 23 4.19 21.55 -15.15
C LYS A 23 5.25 20.63 -14.58
N THR A 24 6.15 21.19 -13.78
CA THR A 24 7.10 20.42 -12.99
C THR A 24 6.45 19.86 -11.73
N ALA A 25 7.08 18.86 -11.10
CA ALA A 25 6.60 18.30 -9.84
C ALA A 25 6.52 19.37 -8.72
N ALA A 26 7.47 20.31 -8.72
CA ALA A 26 7.52 21.40 -7.75
C ALA A 26 6.39 22.41 -7.94
N GLU A 27 6.10 22.80 -9.18
CA GLU A 27 4.95 23.68 -9.49
C GLU A 27 3.62 22.99 -9.16
N SER A 28 3.50 21.72 -9.53
CA SER A 28 2.29 20.93 -9.26
C SER A 28 2.03 20.80 -7.75
N HIS A 29 3.07 20.57 -6.95
CA HIS A 29 2.97 20.56 -5.49
C HIS A 29 2.51 21.93 -4.95
N ARG A 30 3.04 23.05 -5.46
CA ARG A 30 2.58 24.39 -5.04
C ARG A 30 1.10 24.60 -5.35
N MET A 31 0.65 24.21 -6.54
CA MET A 31 -0.76 24.29 -6.94
C MET A 31 -1.67 23.43 -6.06
N LEU A 32 -1.22 22.22 -5.70
CA LEU A 32 -1.98 21.34 -4.80
C LEU A 32 -2.09 21.91 -3.38
N VAL A 33 -1.00 22.50 -2.84
CA VAL A 33 -1.03 23.15 -1.52
C VAL A 33 -1.93 24.37 -1.54
N GLU A 34 -1.93 25.15 -2.63
CA GLU A 34 -2.82 26.31 -2.78
C GLU A 34 -4.30 25.90 -2.84
N ALA A 35 -4.62 24.81 -3.53
CA ALA A 35 -5.99 24.33 -3.69
C ALA A 35 -6.53 23.54 -2.48
N TYR A 36 -5.69 22.70 -1.87
CA TYR A 36 -6.12 21.71 -0.86
C TYR A 36 -5.49 21.90 0.52
N GLY A 37 -4.54 22.83 0.67
CA GLY A 37 -3.90 23.14 1.94
C GLY A 37 -3.26 21.91 2.60
N GLU A 38 -3.66 21.63 3.83
CA GLU A 38 -3.16 20.49 4.63
C GLU A 38 -3.48 19.12 4.02
N HIS A 39 -4.47 19.04 3.13
CA HIS A 39 -4.84 17.81 2.46
C HIS A 39 -4.01 17.53 1.19
N ALA A 40 -3.05 18.40 0.85
CA ALA A 40 -2.19 18.21 -0.30
C ALA A 40 -1.19 17.05 -0.10
N LEU A 41 -0.77 16.44 -1.20
CA LEU A 41 0.30 15.44 -1.19
C LEU A 41 1.63 16.08 -0.76
N GLY A 42 2.41 15.33 0.02
CA GLY A 42 3.74 15.78 0.40
C GLY A 42 4.68 15.88 -0.81
N LYS A 43 5.67 16.77 -0.73
CA LYS A 43 6.65 17.01 -1.80
C LYS A 43 7.23 15.71 -2.37
N THR A 44 7.76 14.83 -1.52
CA THR A 44 8.35 13.55 -1.95
C THR A 44 7.37 12.68 -2.74
N GLN A 45 6.11 12.62 -2.31
CA GLN A 45 5.08 11.84 -3.01
C GLN A 45 4.80 12.41 -4.40
N CYS A 46 4.72 13.74 -4.54
CA CYS A 46 4.59 14.38 -5.86
C CYS A 46 5.75 14.01 -6.80
N PHE A 47 6.99 14.00 -6.30
CA PHE A 47 8.15 13.61 -7.11
C PHE A 47 8.11 12.13 -7.54
N GLU A 48 7.72 11.21 -6.65
CA GLU A 48 7.56 9.80 -6.98
C GLU A 48 6.47 9.57 -8.04
N TRP A 49 5.33 10.26 -7.93
CA TRP A 49 4.29 10.21 -8.96
C TRP A 49 4.78 10.72 -10.31
N PHE A 50 5.50 11.85 -10.31
CA PHE A 50 6.08 12.39 -11.53
C PHE A 50 7.11 11.45 -12.16
N LYS A 51 7.83 10.66 -11.36
CA LYS A 51 8.74 9.62 -11.87
C LYS A 51 7.95 8.50 -12.56
N LYS A 52 6.81 8.07 -12.01
CA LYS A 52 5.91 7.08 -12.65
C LYS A 52 5.29 7.60 -13.94
N PHE A 53 4.85 8.86 -13.98
CA PHE A 53 4.28 9.44 -15.20
C PHE A 53 5.31 9.54 -16.32
N LYS A 54 6.59 9.75 -15.98
CA LYS A 54 7.69 9.70 -16.96
C LYS A 54 7.92 8.30 -17.54
N SER A 55 7.66 7.24 -16.78
CA SER A 55 7.69 5.86 -17.29
C SER A 55 6.40 5.46 -18.02
N GLY A 56 5.43 6.37 -18.18
CA GLY A 56 4.14 6.08 -18.81
C GLY A 56 3.17 5.29 -17.92
N ASP A 57 3.48 5.13 -16.64
CA ASP A 57 2.61 4.50 -15.66
C ASP A 57 1.68 5.55 -15.05
N PHE A 58 0.41 5.49 -15.46
CA PHE A 58 -0.67 6.32 -14.95
C PHE A 58 -1.68 5.52 -14.14
N ASP A 59 -1.36 4.28 -13.74
CA ASP A 59 -2.30 3.50 -12.93
C ASP A 59 -2.42 4.13 -11.54
N MET A 60 -3.58 4.75 -11.31
CA MET A 60 -3.92 5.41 -10.05
C MET A 60 -4.40 4.43 -8.99
N ARG A 61 -4.67 3.17 -9.39
CA ARG A 61 -5.07 2.12 -8.46
C ARG A 61 -3.91 1.88 -7.51
N ASN A 62 -4.23 1.90 -6.23
CA ASN A 62 -3.32 1.35 -5.24
C ASN A 62 -3.25 -0.14 -5.56
N GLU A 63 -2.18 -0.58 -6.25
CA GLU A 63 -1.89 -2.01 -6.31
C GLU A 63 -2.02 -2.53 -4.88
N GLU A 64 -2.82 -3.57 -4.67
CA GLU A 64 -2.88 -4.22 -3.38
C GLU A 64 -1.44 -4.54 -3.03
N ARG A 65 -0.88 -3.86 -2.01
CA ARG A 65 0.45 -4.16 -1.50
C ARG A 65 0.43 -5.64 -1.19
N GLY A 66 1.05 -6.44 -2.06
CA GLY A 66 1.02 -7.88 -1.97
C GLY A 66 1.32 -8.24 -0.52
N LYS A 67 0.39 -8.94 0.14
CA LYS A 67 0.63 -9.46 1.48
C LYS A 67 2.01 -10.11 1.45
N PRO A 68 2.94 -9.76 2.37
CA PRO A 68 4.21 -10.45 2.42
C PRO A 68 3.92 -11.95 2.46
N PRO A 69 4.58 -12.76 1.61
CA PRO A 69 4.28 -14.19 1.54
C PRO A 69 4.38 -14.77 2.94
N LYS A 70 3.29 -15.38 3.43
CA LYS A 70 3.32 -16.08 4.71
C LYS A 70 4.36 -17.19 4.58
N LYS A 71 5.49 -17.05 5.28
CA LYS A 71 6.43 -18.15 5.52
C LYS A 71 5.76 -19.09 6.53
N PHE A 72 4.83 -19.91 6.07
CA PHE A 72 4.46 -21.14 6.78
C PHE A 72 4.80 -22.28 5.85
N THR A 73 5.96 -22.87 6.06
CA THR A 73 6.28 -24.18 5.51
C THR A 73 5.38 -25.20 6.18
N ASP A 74 4.52 -25.85 5.39
CA ASP A 74 3.58 -26.91 5.78
C ASP A 74 4.24 -28.15 6.43
N ASN A 75 5.58 -28.14 6.50
CA ASN A 75 6.41 -29.24 6.95
C ASN A 75 6.64 -29.26 8.48
N GLU A 76 6.28 -28.21 9.22
CA GLU A 76 6.42 -28.17 10.69
C GLU A 76 5.16 -28.56 11.45
N CYS A 77 4.02 -28.72 10.75
CA CYS A 77 2.76 -29.07 11.41
C CYS A 77 2.73 -30.55 11.83
N LYS A 78 3.49 -31.43 11.15
CA LYS A 78 3.45 -32.87 11.39
C LYS A 78 4.01 -33.39 12.71
N PRO A 79 5.17 -32.92 13.21
CA PRO A 79 5.76 -33.47 14.43
C PRO A 79 5.01 -33.12 15.72
N TYR A 80 4.23 -32.02 15.73
CA TYR A 80 3.52 -31.59 16.94
C TYR A 80 2.30 -32.46 17.27
N TRP A 81 1.47 -32.81 16.28
CA TRP A 81 0.32 -33.70 16.51
C TRP A 81 0.77 -35.14 16.83
N MET A 82 1.83 -35.63 16.18
CA MET A 82 2.41 -36.94 16.49
C MET A 82 2.93 -37.02 17.93
N LYS A 83 3.60 -35.96 18.43
CA LYS A 83 4.02 -35.88 19.84
C LYS A 83 2.83 -35.89 20.80
N MET A 84 1.73 -35.22 20.45
CA MET A 84 0.53 -35.15 21.30
C MET A 84 -0.22 -36.49 21.36
N ILE A 85 -0.36 -37.20 20.23
CA ILE A 85 -0.98 -38.54 20.18
C ILE A 85 -0.16 -39.55 20.98
N LEU A 86 1.18 -39.53 20.84
CA LEU A 86 2.06 -40.43 21.61
C LEU A 86 2.00 -40.15 23.12
N LYS A 87 1.82 -38.90 23.53
CA LYS A 87 1.66 -38.51 24.95
C LYS A 87 0.36 -39.06 25.54
N LEU A 88 -0.75 -38.96 24.78
CA LEU A 88 -2.07 -39.43 25.22
C LEU A 88 -2.15 -40.97 25.30
N ASN A 89 -1.52 -41.68 24.36
CA ASN A 89 -1.54 -43.15 24.32
C ASN A 89 -0.63 -43.81 25.38
N LYS A 90 0.40 -43.10 25.87
CA LYS A 90 1.22 -43.56 27.01
C LYS A 90 0.49 -43.44 28.35
N ASN A 91 -0.36 -42.43 28.53
CA ASN A 91 -1.12 -42.23 29.78
C ASN A 91 -2.34 -43.16 29.92
N SER A 92 -2.79 -43.82 28.84
CA SER A 92 -3.91 -44.77 28.89
C SER A 92 -3.48 -46.22 29.17
N ARG A 93 -2.17 -46.50 29.24
CA ARG A 93 -1.61 -47.84 29.52
C ARG A 93 -1.16 -48.04 30.97
N ILE A 94 -1.42 -47.07 31.84
CA ILE A 94 -1.15 -47.13 33.28
C ILE A 94 -2.48 -46.82 34.00
N ASN A 95 -3.41 -47.76 33.89
CA ASN A 95 -4.51 -48.01 34.84
C ASN A 95 -4.97 -49.44 34.63
#